data_AF-A0AA97B7R9-F1
#
_entry.id   AF-A0AA97B7R9-F1
#
_cell.length_a   1.000
_cell.length_b   1.000
_cell.length_c   1.000
_cell.angle_alpha   90.00
_cell.angle_beta   90.00
_cell.angle_gamma   90.00
#
_symmetry.space_group_name_H-M   'P 1'
#
loop_
_entity.id
_entity.type
_entity.pdbx_description
1 polymer ?
#
loop_
_entity_poly.entity_id
_entity_poly.type
_entity_poly.pdbx_seq_one_letter_code
_entity_poly.pdbx_strand_id
1 'polypeptide(L)'
;MLDERGFHGLCFDSAEGYEAVCVSTIHGRPSIQLRSNDGNSPQERITLGVNESGVATVEIRDAAGKTHVRLEVGKDGHTRIEGVSPPLTSQEP
;
A
#
# COMPACT_ATOMS: atom_id res chain seq x y z
N MET A 1 -8.62 -3.88 -18.22
CA MET A 1 -9.57 -4.83 -18.85
C MET A 1 -9.98 -5.82 -17.76
N LEU A 2 -11.28 -6.10 -17.60
CA LEU A 2 -11.82 -7.00 -16.57
C LEU A 2 -11.01 -8.29 -16.52
N ASP A 3 -10.30 -8.54 -15.41
CA ASP A 3 -9.89 -9.90 -15.08
C ASP A 3 -10.92 -10.50 -14.10
N GLU A 4 -11.08 -11.83 -14.13
CA GLU A 4 -12.03 -12.55 -13.28
C GLU A 4 -11.68 -12.46 -11.78
N ARG A 5 -10.61 -11.74 -11.41
CA ARG A 5 -10.12 -11.57 -10.05
C ARG A 5 -10.61 -10.29 -9.38
N GLY A 6 -11.51 -9.54 -10.05
CA GLY A 6 -12.12 -8.33 -9.49
C GLY A 6 -11.22 -7.11 -9.52
N PHE A 7 -10.17 -7.11 -10.35
CA PHE A 7 -9.32 -5.96 -10.58
C PHE A 7 -9.82 -5.13 -11.77
N HIS A 8 -10.00 -3.83 -11.56
CA HIS A 8 -10.26 -2.86 -12.62
C HIS A 8 -9.28 -1.71 -12.49
N GLY A 9 -8.25 -1.64 -13.33
CA GLY A 9 -7.27 -0.57 -13.23
C GLY A 9 -6.33 -0.44 -14.41
N LEU A 10 -5.46 0.57 -14.28
CA LEU A 10 -4.33 0.87 -15.15
C LEU A 10 -3.06 0.71 -14.35
N CYS A 11 -2.07 0.02 -14.91
CA CYS A 11 -0.71 -0.03 -14.37
C CYS A 11 0.23 0.65 -15.37
N PHE A 12 1.15 1.44 -14.84
CA PHE A 12 2.24 2.07 -15.57
C PHE A 12 3.53 1.42 -15.11
N ASP A 13 4.15 0.68 -16.00
CA ASP A 13 5.32 -0.15 -15.72
C ASP A 13 6.55 0.51 -16.35
N SER A 14 7.69 0.45 -15.66
CA SER A 14 8.95 0.90 -16.25
C SER A 14 9.55 -0.22 -17.13
N ALA A 15 10.13 0.14 -18.27
CA ALA A 15 10.77 -0.84 -19.16
C ALA A 15 12.11 -1.38 -18.59
N GLU A 16 12.75 -0.64 -17.70
CA GLU A 16 14.13 -0.91 -17.22
C GLU A 16 14.18 -1.54 -15.82
N GLY A 17 13.11 -1.43 -15.03
CA GLY A 17 12.95 -2.08 -13.74
C GLY A 17 11.51 -2.54 -13.58
N TYR A 18 11.28 -3.69 -12.96
CA TYR A 18 9.93 -4.23 -12.78
C TYR A 18 9.17 -3.48 -11.66
N GLU A 19 9.11 -2.16 -11.75
CA GLU A 19 8.34 -1.28 -10.90
C GLU A 19 7.08 -0.87 -11.64
N ALA A 20 5.95 -0.88 -10.94
CA ALA A 20 4.68 -0.49 -11.51
C ALA A 20 3.90 0.42 -10.56
N VAL A 21 3.28 1.45 -11.11
CA VAL A 21 2.25 2.24 -10.42
C VAL A 21 0.90 1.81 -10.94
N CYS A 22 0.07 1.22 -10.08
CA CYS A 22 -1.27 0.78 -10.43
C CYS A 22 -2.32 1.67 -9.78
N VAL A 23 -3.29 2.15 -10.55
CA VAL A 23 -4.50 2.84 -10.07
C VAL A 23 -5.70 1.99 -10.46
N SER A 24 -6.46 1.54 -9.48
CA SER A 24 -7.44 0.48 -9.68
C SER A 24 -8.59 0.49 -8.68
N THR A 25 -9.59 -0.35 -8.94
CA THR A 25 -10.45 -0.93 -7.92
C THR A 25 -10.18 -2.43 -7.80
N ILE A 26 -10.12 -2.93 -6.56
CA ILE A 26 -9.91 -4.34 -6.22
C ILE A 26 -11.15 -4.81 -5.45
N HIS A 27 -11.93 -5.69 -6.06
CA HIS A 27 -13.27 -6.09 -5.59
C HIS A 27 -14.17 -4.87 -5.30
N GLY A 28 -14.13 -3.88 -6.21
CA GLY A 28 -14.92 -2.64 -6.11
C GLY A 28 -14.36 -1.58 -5.15
N ARG A 29 -13.23 -1.83 -4.48
CA ARG A 29 -12.62 -0.88 -3.54
C ARG A 29 -11.45 -0.13 -4.18
N PRO A 30 -11.36 1.20 -4.03
CA PRO A 30 -10.28 1.98 -4.64
C PRO A 30 -8.92 1.58 -4.06
N SER A 31 -7.92 1.46 -4.93
CA SER A 31 -6.55 1.15 -4.58
C SER A 31 -5.54 1.81 -5.52
N ILE A 32 -4.52 2.42 -4.95
CA ILE A 32 -3.29 2.85 -5.61
C ILE A 32 -2.14 2.06 -5.03
N GLN A 33 -1.31 1.48 -5.89
CA GLN A 33 -0.22 0.61 -5.46
C GLN A 33 1.07 0.95 -6.21
N LEU A 34 2.16 1.12 -5.46
CA LEU A 34 3.51 1.08 -5.99
C LEU A 34 4.05 -0.32 -5.77
N ARG A 35 4.36 -1.01 -6.85
CA ARG A 35 4.86 -2.39 -6.83
C ARG A 35 6.32 -2.41 -7.29
N SER A 36 7.10 -3.31 -6.72
CA SER A 36 8.45 -3.68 -7.18
C SER A 36 8.48 -5.17 -7.42
N ASN A 37 9.14 -5.64 -8.46
CA ASN A 37 9.42 -7.06 -8.67
C ASN A 37 10.93 -7.26 -8.64
N ASP A 38 11.37 -8.06 -7.68
CA ASP A 38 12.77 -8.40 -7.41
C ASP A 38 13.26 -9.60 -8.25
N GLY A 39 12.47 -10.01 -9.24
CA GLY A 39 12.78 -11.10 -10.18
C GLY A 39 11.94 -12.36 -9.97
N ASN A 40 11.22 -12.49 -8.86
CA ASN A 40 10.35 -13.65 -8.59
C ASN A 40 8.86 -13.33 -8.75
N SER A 41 8.38 -12.20 -8.21
CA SER A 41 6.98 -11.79 -8.29
C SER A 41 6.82 -10.30 -7.95
N PRO A 42 5.80 -9.61 -8.51
CA PRO A 42 5.45 -8.26 -8.08
C PRO A 42 5.06 -8.22 -6.60
N GLN A 43 5.79 -7.42 -5.83
CA GLN A 43 5.52 -7.13 -4.43
C GLN A 43 5.04 -5.69 -4.27
N GLU A 44 3.96 -5.52 -3.51
CA GLU A 44 3.44 -4.20 -3.16
C GLU A 44 4.34 -3.53 -2.12
N ARG A 45 4.90 -2.36 -2.46
CA ARG A 45 5.78 -1.59 -1.57
C ARG A 45 5.03 -0.49 -0.83
N ILE A 46 4.13 0.20 -1.53
CA ILE A 46 3.27 1.21 -0.95
C ILE A 46 1.86 0.98 -1.47
N THR A 47 0.89 0.93 -0.57
CA THR A 47 -0.53 0.85 -0.95
C THR A 47 -1.32 1.94 -0.27
N LEU A 48 -2.20 2.58 -1.03
CA LEU A 48 -3.23 3.50 -0.57
C LEU A 48 -4.57 2.94 -1.03
N GLY A 49 -5.58 2.92 -0.16
CA GLY A 49 -6.91 2.49 -0.58
C GLY A 49 -7.86 2.27 0.56
N VAL A 50 -8.90 1.47 0.29
CA VAL A 50 -9.88 1.04 1.28
C VAL A 50 -9.82 -0.48 1.38
N ASN A 51 -9.56 -1.00 2.59
CA ASN A 51 -9.47 -2.45 2.81
C ASN A 51 -10.85 -3.11 2.82
N GLU A 52 -10.89 -4.43 2.99
CA GLU A 52 -12.14 -5.21 2.93
C GLU A 52 -13.15 -4.84 4.04
N SER A 53 -12.65 -4.41 5.20
CA SER A 53 -13.47 -3.90 6.31
C SER A 53 -14.00 -2.49 6.05
N GLY A 54 -13.58 -1.84 4.96
CA GLY A 54 -13.94 -0.49 4.58
C GLY A 54 -13.18 0.60 5.35
N VAL A 55 -11.98 0.29 5.86
CA VAL A 55 -11.07 1.23 6.52
C VAL A 55 -10.17 1.85 5.45
N ALA A 56 -10.05 3.18 5.47
CA ALA A 56 -9.09 3.88 4.61
C ALA A 56 -7.68 3.63 5.15
N THR A 57 -6.76 3.18 4.30
CA THR A 57 -5.44 2.72 4.71
C THR A 57 -4.33 3.23 3.80
N VAL A 58 -3.18 3.53 4.42
CA VAL A 58 -1.88 3.65 3.76
C VAL A 58 -0.93 2.67 4.43
N GLU A 59 -0.28 1.82 3.64
CA GLU A 59 0.72 0.88 4.14
C GLU A 59 2.05 1.02 3.39
N ILE A 60 3.15 0.90 4.14
CA ILE A 60 4.51 0.80 3.60
C ILE A 60 5.07 -0.56 4.01
N ARG A 61 5.52 -1.32 3.02
CA ARG A 61 6.02 -2.69 3.19
C ARG A 61 7.48 -2.81 2.77
N ASP A 62 8.18 -3.77 3.36
CA ASP A 62 9.52 -4.16 2.93
C ASP A 62 9.49 -5.05 1.67
N ALA A 63 10.67 -5.50 1.21
CA ALA A 63 10.78 -6.32 0.01
C ALA A 63 10.16 -7.71 0.17
N ALA A 64 10.05 -8.21 1.41
CA ALA A 64 9.39 -9.46 1.73
C ALA A 64 7.86 -9.30 1.87
N GLY A 65 7.33 -8.08 1.69
CA GLY A 65 5.91 -7.78 1.82
C GLY A 65 5.44 -7.57 3.26
N LYS A 66 6.36 -7.47 4.25
CA LYS A 66 5.97 -7.18 5.63
C LYS A 66 5.67 -5.69 5.80
N THR A 67 4.51 -5.36 6.36
CA THR A 67 4.13 -3.98 6.69
C THR A 67 4.97 -3.46 7.86
N HIS A 68 5.64 -2.33 7.64
CA HIS A 68 6.42 -1.62 8.67
C HIS A 68 5.75 -0.33 9.14
N VAL A 69 4.98 0.33 8.28
CA VAL A 69 4.21 1.54 8.65
C VAL A 69 2.79 1.38 8.14
N ARG A 70 1.81 1.75 8.97
CA ARG A 70 0.39 1.74 8.61
C ARG A 70 -0.32 2.96 9.17
N LEU A 71 -1.12 3.61 8.34
CA LEU A 71 -2.03 4.69 8.70
C LEU A 71 -3.44 4.24 8.37
N GLU A 72 -4.36 4.30 9.33
CA GLU A 72 -5.75 3.87 9.15
C GLU A 72 -6.72 4.93 9.67
N VAL A 73 -7.83 5.09 8.94
CA VAL A 73 -9.01 5.83 9.41
C VAL A 73 -10.23 4.92 9.29
N GLY A 74 -10.83 4.61 10.44
CA GLY A 74 -12.02 3.79 10.53
C GLY A 74 -13.27 4.50 10.00
N LYS A 75 -14.34 3.72 9.77
CA LYS A 75 -15.66 4.26 9.36
C LYS A 75 -16.28 5.19 10.40
N ASP A 76 -15.88 5.04 11.66
CA ASP A 76 -16.24 5.86 12.80
C ASP A 76 -15.38 7.14 12.91
N GLY A 77 -14.39 7.31 12.04
CA GLY A 77 -13.45 8.43 12.03
C GLY A 77 -12.25 8.27 12.97
N HIS A 78 -12.12 7.15 13.69
CA HIS A 78 -10.97 6.93 14.55
C HIS A 78 -9.70 6.69 13.72
N THR A 79 -8.62 7.39 14.09
CA THR A 79 -7.32 7.29 13.42
C THR A 79 -6.40 6.36 14.20
N ARG A 80 -5.68 5.48 13.50
CA ARG A 80 -4.63 4.62 14.04
C ARG A 80 -3.37 4.75 13.22
N ILE A 81 -2.23 4.80 13.90
CA ILE A 81 -0.91 4.84 13.28
C ILE A 81 -0.07 3.74 13.93
N GLU A 82 0.60 2.92 13.10
CA GLU A 82 1.51 1.87 13.54
C GLU A 82 2.88 2.05 12.90
N GLY A 83 3.92 1.62 13.62
CA GLY A 83 5.26 1.51 13.04
C GLY A 83 6.02 2.82 12.94
N VAL A 84 5.47 3.91 13.47
CA VAL A 84 6.22 5.13 13.75
C VAL A 84 6.73 5.05 15.19
N SER A 85 8.04 4.99 15.36
CA SER A 85 8.62 5.32 16.66
C SER A 85 8.37 6.81 16.91
N PRO A 86 8.03 7.24 18.14
CA PRO A 86 8.07 8.66 18.45
C PRO A 86 9.45 9.21 18.11
N PRO A 87 9.56 10.48 17.69
CA PRO A 87 10.86 11.09 17.44
C PRO A 87 11.76 10.86 18.65
N LEU A 88 13.01 10.45 18.41
CA LEU A 88 14.04 10.50 19.43
C LEU A 88 14.15 11.97 19.82
N THR A 89 13.45 12.39 20.88
CA THR A 89 13.79 13.62 21.57
C THR A 89 15.21 13.39 22.03
N SER A 90 16.17 14.05 21.36
CA SER A 90 17.53 14.18 21.85
C SER A 90 17.40 14.58 23.32
N GLN A 91 17.72 13.66 24.23
CA GLN A 91 17.97 14.04 25.61
C GLN A 91 19.23 14.90 25.53
N GLU A 92 19.03 16.22 25.67
CA GLU A 92 20.12 17.16 25.85
C GLU A 92 20.87 16.76 27.14
N PRO A 93 22.22 16.70 27.10
CA PRO A 93 23.05 16.09 28.14
C PRO A 93 22.98 16.76 29.51
#